data_AF-A0ABC9CAE7-F1
#
_entry.id   AF-A0ABC9CAE7-F1
#
_cell.length_a   1.000
_cell.length_b   1.000
_cell.length_c   1.000
_cell.angle_alpha   90.00
_cell.angle_beta   90.00
_cell.angle_gamma   90.00
#
_symmetry.space_group_name_H-M   'P 1'
#
loop_
_entity.id
_entity.type
_entity.pdbx_description
1 polymer ?
#
loop_
_entity_poly.entity_id
_entity_poly.type
_entity_poly.pdbx_seq_one_letter_code
_entity_poly.pdbx_strand_id
1 'polypeptide(L)'
;MGAGSGRTEAIMREIASLRAQRDELDGRIRFFEAQLRVGGGATAPATLPPSLSTKLDAMGVHTAANGGGLSPDMVRRYSRQLLLPDFGVQGQRRLSRSSVLVVGAGGLGSAVVLYLAACGVGSLGIADGENVELSDLHGQIMHMEAYVGQPKVKSAAAACRAINSSISVFDHHLRLKSKNAFNVVRQYDIVVDATNSLSTRYMLSDCCALLHKPLISGSTIGLEGQLSVYNHNGSPCYRCLFPNPAACQSSSDNGILGVVPGVMGCLQALEVIKVATRIGEPLCGRMLKFDALSSQFKTVNKVHQRLSACTVCGDHPNLTKDTFMMFDYDTFAQSSNSSKPAPNLNPIPRNARVTCREYKGVLDSGRAHLLLDVRPVHHFQIASIANSVNIPLHELKEKLPRLRDALSEVADVSHGRHRPVYFISQRGDDSQVAVHILRENGFPYASDVIGGLESWAREADLGFPVYW
;
A
#
# COMPACT_ATOMS: atom_id res chain seq x y z
N MET A 1 56.21 -18.56 67.55
CA MET A 1 56.12 -17.15 67.11
C MET A 1 55.15 -17.02 65.93
N GLY A 2 53.82 -17.07 66.14
CA GLY A 2 52.87 -17.17 65.00
C GLY A 2 51.49 -16.50 65.15
N ALA A 3 51.15 -15.93 66.31
CA ALA A 3 49.80 -15.36 66.54
C ALA A 3 49.69 -13.84 66.30
N GLY A 4 50.81 -13.13 66.12
CA GLY A 4 50.83 -11.65 66.00
C GLY A 4 50.66 -11.09 64.57
N SER A 5 50.97 -11.88 63.55
CA SER A 5 50.99 -11.41 62.15
C SER A 5 49.58 -11.25 61.57
N GLY A 6 48.68 -12.21 61.80
CA GLY A 6 47.31 -12.16 61.26
C GLY A 6 46.44 -11.05 61.85
N ARG A 7 46.65 -10.68 63.12
CA ARG A 7 45.93 -9.57 63.76
C ARG A 7 46.36 -8.21 63.18
N THR A 8 47.64 -8.09 62.83
CA THR A 8 48.20 -6.86 62.24
C THR A 8 47.70 -6.66 60.81
N GLU A 9 47.61 -7.73 60.01
CA GLU A 9 47.03 -7.67 58.66
C GLU A 9 45.53 -7.37 58.64
N ALA A 10 44.77 -7.89 59.61
CA ALA A 10 43.35 -7.56 59.73
C ALA A 10 43.14 -6.08 60.04
N ILE A 11 43.94 -5.52 60.96
CA ILE A 11 43.90 -4.08 61.31
C ILE A 11 44.30 -3.22 60.11
N MET A 12 45.33 -3.61 59.33
CA MET A 12 45.72 -2.85 58.14
C MET A 12 44.64 -2.84 57.05
N ARG A 13 43.92 -3.95 56.86
CA ARG A 13 42.76 -4.00 55.95
C ARG A 13 41.61 -3.11 56.42
N GLU A 14 41.33 -3.12 57.71
CA GLU A 14 40.28 -2.27 58.28
C GLU A 14 40.64 -0.77 58.14
N ILE A 15 41.90 -0.39 58.40
CA ILE A 15 42.39 0.97 58.19
C ILE A 15 42.27 1.39 56.71
N ALA A 16 42.57 0.49 55.77
CA ALA A 16 42.43 0.77 54.34
C ALA A 16 40.95 0.97 53.94
N SER A 17 40.05 0.14 54.47
CA SER A 17 38.60 0.27 54.28
C SER A 17 38.07 1.59 54.82
N LEU A 18 38.44 1.94 56.06
CA LEU A 18 38.02 3.18 56.71
C LEU A 18 38.56 4.43 56.00
N ARG A 19 39.78 4.36 55.44
CA ARG A 19 40.33 5.45 54.60
C ARG A 19 39.53 5.63 53.32
N ALA A 20 39.17 4.53 52.64
CA ALA A 20 38.31 4.58 51.45
C ALA A 20 36.93 5.19 51.76
N GLN A 21 36.30 4.79 52.88
CA GLN A 21 35.02 5.35 53.32
C GLN A 21 35.12 6.83 53.67
N ARG A 22 36.20 7.26 54.35
CA ARG A 22 36.45 8.68 54.63
C ARG A 22 36.59 9.47 53.34
N ASP A 23 37.38 8.99 52.38
CA ASP A 23 37.60 9.71 51.13
C ASP A 23 36.30 9.82 50.30
N GLU A 24 35.41 8.83 50.37
CA GLU A 24 34.07 8.87 49.80
C GLU A 24 33.17 9.92 50.51
N LEU A 25 33.17 9.94 51.84
CA LEU A 25 32.42 10.91 52.63
C LEU A 25 32.92 12.34 52.40
N ASP A 26 34.24 12.56 52.34
CA ASP A 26 34.86 13.85 52.02
C ASP A 26 34.51 14.30 50.59
N GLY A 27 34.33 13.35 49.66
CA GLY A 27 33.81 13.63 48.32
C GLY A 27 32.36 14.12 48.34
N ARG A 28 31.50 13.44 49.12
CA ARG A 28 30.09 13.83 49.30
C ARG A 28 29.95 15.18 50.00
N ILE A 29 30.75 15.45 51.02
CA ILE A 29 30.78 16.74 51.73
C ILE A 29 31.15 17.85 50.75
N ARG A 30 32.24 17.69 49.98
CA ARG A 30 32.65 18.68 48.98
C ARG A 30 31.58 18.95 47.92
N PHE A 31 30.84 17.91 47.50
CA PHE A 31 29.72 18.07 46.57
C PHE A 31 28.59 18.93 47.17
N PHE A 32 28.17 18.65 48.41
CA PHE A 32 27.13 19.43 49.07
C PHE A 32 27.58 20.85 49.44
N GLU A 33 28.84 21.03 49.84
CA GLU A 33 29.44 22.36 50.04
C GLU A 33 29.47 23.17 48.74
N ALA A 34 29.75 22.52 47.59
CA ALA A 34 29.67 23.18 46.29
C ALA A 34 28.23 23.58 45.93
N GLN A 35 27.23 22.75 46.24
CA GLN A 35 25.82 23.11 46.07
C GLN A 35 25.40 24.30 46.93
N LEU A 36 25.90 24.39 48.17
CA LEU A 36 25.65 25.53 49.07
C LEU A 36 26.31 26.83 48.57
N ARG A 37 27.42 26.75 47.83
CA ARG A 37 28.10 27.92 47.22
C ARG A 37 27.41 28.46 45.96
N VAL A 38 26.54 27.69 45.30
CA VAL A 38 25.86 28.04 44.04
C VAL A 38 24.54 28.81 44.26
N GLY A 39 24.20 29.16 45.50
CA GLY A 39 23.06 30.04 45.83
C GLY A 39 23.13 31.46 45.22
N GLY A 40 24.21 31.84 44.53
CA GLY A 40 24.33 33.07 43.76
C GLY A 40 24.72 32.80 42.31
N GLY A 41 23.76 33.00 41.40
CA GLY A 41 23.86 33.03 39.93
C GLY A 41 25.23 32.78 39.29
N ALA A 42 25.51 31.52 38.93
CA ALA A 42 26.46 31.16 37.89
C ALA A 42 26.04 29.82 37.27
N THR A 43 26.00 29.76 35.94
CA THR A 43 25.73 28.52 35.17
C THR A 43 26.72 27.43 35.55
N ALA A 44 26.21 26.33 36.10
CA ALA A 44 27.00 25.17 36.49
C ALA A 44 27.72 24.53 35.28
N PRO A 45 28.98 24.10 35.42
CA PRO A 45 29.64 23.30 34.40
C PRO A 45 28.98 21.92 34.35
N ALA A 46 28.34 21.62 33.23
CA ALA A 46 27.47 20.46 33.04
C ALA A 46 28.23 19.17 32.69
N THR A 47 29.26 18.77 33.43
CA THR A 47 29.88 17.45 33.22
C THR A 47 30.19 16.74 34.53
N LEU A 48 29.49 15.64 34.76
CA LEU A 48 29.89 14.63 35.74
C LEU A 48 31.30 14.14 35.37
N PRO A 49 32.20 13.93 36.35
CA PRO A 49 33.50 13.36 36.08
C PRO A 49 33.34 11.99 35.39
N PRO A 50 34.14 11.66 34.37
CA PRO A 50 33.96 10.44 33.56
C PRO A 50 33.89 9.16 34.40
N SER A 51 34.68 9.10 35.48
CA SER A 51 34.70 7.97 36.43
C SER A 51 33.38 7.76 37.18
N LEU A 52 32.60 8.81 37.39
CA LEU A 52 31.29 8.73 38.03
C LEU A 52 30.17 8.46 37.02
N SER A 53 30.27 9.01 35.81
CA SER A 53 29.37 8.68 34.69
C SER A 53 29.39 7.18 34.39
N THR A 54 30.59 6.59 34.25
CA THR A 54 30.75 5.15 33.94
C THR A 54 30.21 4.25 35.06
N LYS A 55 30.36 4.67 36.34
CA LYS A 55 29.79 3.93 37.48
C LYS A 55 28.27 4.03 37.54
N LEU A 56 27.70 5.20 37.24
CA LEU A 56 26.24 5.41 37.20
C LEU A 56 25.58 4.66 36.04
N ASP A 57 26.22 4.63 34.86
CA ASP A 57 25.77 3.83 33.72
C ASP A 57 25.76 2.33 34.05
N ALA A 58 26.78 1.83 34.76
CA ALA A 58 26.84 0.44 35.22
C ALA A 58 25.78 0.09 36.27
N MET A 59 25.21 1.09 36.94
CA MET A 59 24.13 0.94 37.94
C MET A 59 22.72 1.19 37.35
N GLY A 60 22.61 1.41 36.03
CA GLY A 60 21.33 1.72 35.38
C GLY A 60 20.81 3.14 35.67
N VAL A 61 21.66 4.04 36.17
CA VAL A 61 21.30 5.43 36.44
C VAL A 61 21.65 6.27 35.21
N HIS A 62 20.64 6.66 34.45
CA HIS A 62 20.83 7.46 33.24
C HIS A 62 20.94 8.96 33.57
N THR A 63 22.07 9.57 33.23
CA THR A 63 22.28 11.02 33.35
C THR A 63 21.64 11.76 32.17
N ALA A 64 21.12 12.97 32.39
CA ALA A 64 20.60 13.81 31.32
C ALA A 64 21.68 14.05 30.25
N ALA A 65 21.43 13.62 29.01
CA ALA A 65 22.38 13.79 27.92
C ALA A 65 22.53 15.28 27.57
N ASN A 66 23.75 15.81 27.66
CA ASN A 66 24.07 17.13 27.13
C ASN A 66 23.96 17.13 25.60
N GLY A 67 22.99 17.88 25.07
CA GLY A 67 22.89 18.16 23.64
C GLY A 67 22.34 16.99 22.80
N GLY A 68 21.03 16.95 22.61
CA GLY A 68 20.38 15.98 21.71
C GLY A 68 18.98 15.55 22.09
N GLY A 69 18.35 16.17 23.09
CA GLY A 69 16.94 15.97 23.43
C GLY A 69 15.99 16.49 22.35
N LEU A 70 14.74 16.01 22.39
CA LEU A 70 13.67 16.52 21.55
C LEU A 70 13.32 17.96 21.97
N SER A 71 12.87 18.78 21.01
CA SER A 71 12.36 20.12 21.31
C SER A 71 11.11 20.03 22.20
N PRO A 72 10.80 21.07 23.00
CA PRO A 72 9.60 21.09 23.83
C PRO A 72 8.31 20.84 23.03
N ASP A 73 8.23 21.34 21.79
CA ASP A 73 7.08 21.10 20.91
C ASP A 73 6.98 19.64 20.47
N MET A 74 8.10 18.99 20.14
CA MET A 74 8.13 17.56 19.84
C MET A 74 7.73 16.73 21.07
N VAL A 75 8.20 17.10 22.27
CA VAL A 75 7.82 16.42 23.51
C VAL A 75 6.32 16.54 23.76
N ARG A 76 5.74 17.74 23.60
CA ARG A 76 4.30 17.96 23.74
C ARG A 76 3.50 17.15 22.72
N ARG A 77 3.82 17.28 21.42
CA ARG A 77 3.11 16.63 20.32
C ARG A 77 3.16 15.11 20.40
N TYR A 78 4.34 14.54 20.65
CA TYR A 78 4.56 13.09 20.63
C TYR A 78 4.50 12.45 22.02
N SER A 79 4.07 13.19 23.04
CA SER A 79 4.02 12.75 24.44
C SER A 79 3.49 11.32 24.62
N ARG A 80 2.38 10.97 23.96
CA ARG A 80 1.78 9.63 24.06
C ARG A 80 2.68 8.50 23.56
N GLN A 81 3.39 8.69 22.46
CA GLN A 81 4.31 7.66 21.95
C GLN A 81 5.68 7.68 22.66
N LEU A 82 6.09 8.82 23.23
CA LEU A 82 7.29 8.92 24.06
C LEU A 82 7.18 8.15 25.38
N LEU A 83 5.96 7.93 25.89
CA LEU A 83 5.72 7.16 27.10
C LEU A 83 5.86 5.64 26.91
N LEU A 84 5.89 5.16 25.67
CA LEU A 84 6.07 3.73 25.37
C LEU A 84 7.52 3.33 25.68
N PRO A 85 7.78 2.39 26.62
CA PRO A 85 9.14 2.03 27.04
C PRO A 85 10.03 1.56 25.88
N ASP A 86 9.46 0.76 24.98
CA ASP A 86 10.19 0.22 23.82
C ASP A 86 10.48 1.28 22.75
N PHE A 87 9.72 2.38 22.72
CA PHE A 87 9.85 3.47 21.73
C PHE A 87 10.66 4.65 22.26
N GLY A 88 10.10 5.36 23.25
CA GLY A 88 10.75 6.45 23.96
C GLY A 88 11.30 7.58 23.09
N VAL A 89 12.16 8.39 23.71
CA VAL A 89 12.85 9.53 23.08
C VAL A 89 13.75 9.08 21.92
N GLN A 90 14.38 7.91 22.03
CA GLN A 90 15.29 7.40 21.01
C GLN A 90 14.54 6.96 19.75
N GLY A 91 13.41 6.27 19.89
CA GLY A 91 12.53 5.91 18.78
C GLY A 91 12.06 7.15 18.04
N GLN A 92 11.57 8.16 18.76
CA GLN A 92 11.14 9.42 18.15
C GLN A 92 12.28 10.12 17.40
N ARG A 93 13.47 10.20 18.01
CA ARG A 93 14.63 10.86 17.42
C ARG A 93 15.10 10.18 16.14
N ARG A 94 15.00 8.84 16.07
CA ARG A 94 15.30 8.08 14.85
C ARG A 94 14.25 8.37 13.78
N LEU A 95 12.96 8.27 14.14
CA LEU A 95 11.86 8.52 13.21
C LEU A 95 11.90 9.93 12.62
N SER A 96 12.16 10.95 13.45
CA SER A 96 12.28 12.35 13.01
C SER A 96 13.49 12.64 12.14
N ARG A 97 14.44 11.69 12.03
CA ARG A 97 15.62 11.78 11.16
C ARG A 97 15.51 10.91 9.91
N SER A 98 14.48 10.07 9.83
CA SER A 98 14.26 9.20 8.67
C SER A 98 13.56 9.96 7.55
N SER A 99 13.89 9.56 6.33
CA SER A 99 13.23 9.99 5.10
C SER A 99 12.50 8.81 4.44
N VAL A 100 11.22 8.98 4.13
CA VAL A 100 10.36 7.93 3.57
C VAL A 100 9.75 8.40 2.26
N LEU A 101 9.84 7.58 1.21
CA LEU A 101 9.12 7.76 -0.05
C LEU A 101 7.90 6.84 -0.09
N VAL A 102 6.71 7.40 -0.18
CA VAL A 102 5.47 6.66 -0.44
C VAL A 102 5.12 6.80 -1.92
N VAL A 103 5.07 5.68 -2.62
CA VAL A 103 4.70 5.62 -4.04
C VAL A 103 3.26 5.12 -4.14
N GLY A 104 2.39 5.96 -4.67
CA GLY A 104 0.95 5.75 -4.67
C GLY A 104 0.28 6.53 -3.55
N ALA A 105 -0.57 7.47 -3.94
CA ALA A 105 -1.43 8.28 -3.10
C ALA A 105 -2.89 7.77 -3.12
N GLY A 106 -3.08 6.46 -3.35
CA GLY A 106 -4.39 5.81 -3.33
C GLY A 106 -4.84 5.38 -1.93
N GLY A 107 -5.63 4.30 -1.84
CA GLY A 107 -6.21 3.86 -0.57
C GLY A 107 -5.17 3.40 0.45
N LEU A 108 -4.17 2.62 0.02
CA LEU A 108 -3.04 2.20 0.87
C LEU A 108 -2.23 3.43 1.31
N GLY A 109 -1.89 4.27 0.33
CA GLY A 109 -1.07 5.48 0.52
C GLY A 109 -1.71 6.45 1.50
N SER A 110 -3.04 6.59 1.47
CA SER A 110 -3.79 7.45 2.38
C SER A 110 -3.50 7.14 3.84
N ALA A 111 -3.66 5.88 4.26
CA ALA A 111 -3.37 5.51 5.64
C ALA A 111 -1.87 5.64 5.96
N VAL A 112 -0.98 5.21 5.06
CA VAL A 112 0.48 5.30 5.28
C VAL A 112 0.92 6.74 5.54
N VAL A 113 0.55 7.65 4.63
CA VAL A 113 0.97 9.04 4.64
C VAL A 113 0.46 9.75 5.89
N LEU A 114 -0.83 9.57 6.22
CA LEU A 114 -1.44 10.23 7.38
C LEU A 114 -0.80 9.77 8.71
N TYR A 115 -0.57 8.47 8.89
CA TYR A 115 0.05 7.96 10.13
C TYR A 115 1.52 8.33 10.24
N LEU A 116 2.30 8.25 9.15
CA LEU A 116 3.71 8.67 9.19
C LEU A 116 3.86 10.16 9.48
N ALA A 117 2.98 10.99 8.91
CA ALA A 117 2.93 12.41 9.22
C ALA A 117 2.58 12.64 10.70
N ALA A 118 1.53 12.01 11.21
CA ALA A 118 1.11 12.14 12.60
C ALA A 118 2.19 11.69 13.61
N CYS A 119 2.88 10.58 13.32
CA CYS A 119 3.94 10.03 14.18
C CYS A 119 5.25 10.81 14.12
N GLY A 120 5.40 11.76 13.18
CA GLY A 120 6.54 12.67 13.13
C GLY A 120 7.76 12.11 12.41
N VAL A 121 7.56 11.45 11.26
CA VAL A 121 8.66 11.15 10.34
C VAL A 121 9.33 12.45 9.88
N GLY A 122 10.66 12.45 9.74
CA GLY A 122 11.41 13.67 9.43
C GLY A 122 11.10 14.26 8.05
N SER A 123 11.20 13.41 7.03
CA SER A 123 10.93 13.77 5.63
C SER A 123 10.02 12.74 4.97
N LEU A 124 8.96 13.22 4.32
CA LEU A 124 7.96 12.40 3.65
C LEU A 124 7.81 12.83 2.19
N GLY A 125 8.31 12.00 1.28
CA GLY A 125 8.08 12.12 -0.15
C GLY A 125 6.83 11.36 -0.57
N ILE A 126 6.00 11.96 -1.41
CA ILE A 126 4.78 11.35 -1.94
C ILE A 126 4.85 11.41 -3.47
N ALA A 127 4.85 10.25 -4.12
CA ALA A 127 4.91 10.15 -5.58
C ALA A 127 3.62 9.55 -6.14
N ASP A 128 2.92 10.33 -6.94
CA ASP A 128 1.72 9.92 -7.68
C ASP A 128 1.55 10.82 -8.91
N GLY A 129 1.00 10.24 -9.99
CA GLY A 129 0.77 10.94 -11.26
C GLY A 129 -0.71 11.20 -11.56
N GLU A 130 -1.62 10.81 -10.68
CA GLU A 130 -3.06 10.91 -10.88
C GLU A 130 -3.68 12.11 -10.16
N ASN A 131 -4.89 12.46 -10.58
CA ASN A 131 -5.74 13.45 -9.92
C ASN A 131 -6.74 12.76 -9.00
N VAL A 132 -7.26 13.50 -8.03
CA VAL A 132 -8.31 13.01 -7.13
C VAL A 132 -9.61 12.84 -7.93
N GLU A 133 -10.24 11.67 -7.80
CA GLU A 133 -11.53 11.36 -8.41
C GLU A 133 -12.59 11.13 -7.34
N LEU A 134 -13.85 11.44 -7.65
CA LEU A 134 -14.96 11.29 -6.70
C LEU A 134 -15.18 9.81 -6.32
N SER A 135 -15.09 8.92 -7.31
CA SER A 135 -15.21 7.47 -7.14
C SER A 135 -14.14 6.89 -6.22
N ASP A 136 -13.00 7.55 -6.07
CA ASP A 136 -11.88 7.09 -5.27
C ASP A 136 -12.01 7.43 -3.78
N LEU A 137 -12.86 8.41 -3.43
CA LEU A 137 -12.92 8.98 -2.07
C LEU A 137 -13.41 7.99 -1.01
N HIS A 138 -14.16 6.95 -1.39
CA HIS A 138 -14.64 5.94 -0.44
C HIS A 138 -13.50 5.14 0.23
N GLY A 139 -12.31 5.13 -0.38
CA GLY A 139 -11.12 4.42 0.12
C GLY A 139 -9.88 5.29 0.28
N GLN A 140 -9.87 6.49 -0.31
CA GLN A 140 -8.72 7.41 -0.30
C GLN A 140 -8.91 8.53 0.72
N ILE A 141 -8.99 8.16 2.00
CA ILE A 141 -9.41 9.03 3.10
C ILE A 141 -8.53 10.25 3.38
N MET A 142 -7.35 10.36 2.75
CA MET A 142 -6.53 11.58 2.85
C MET A 142 -7.01 12.70 1.92
N HIS A 143 -7.85 12.36 0.94
CA HIS A 143 -8.41 13.30 -0.03
C HIS A 143 -9.81 13.71 0.39
N MET A 144 -10.16 14.96 0.07
CA MET A 144 -11.48 15.54 0.33
C MET A 144 -12.12 15.93 -1.00
N GLU A 145 -13.46 16.01 -1.04
CA GLU A 145 -14.20 16.42 -2.24
C GLU A 145 -13.72 17.76 -2.82
N ALA A 146 -13.29 18.69 -1.97
CA ALA A 146 -12.72 19.98 -2.38
C ALA A 146 -11.46 19.87 -3.26
N TYR A 147 -10.82 18.70 -3.31
CA TYR A 147 -9.63 18.42 -4.13
C TYR A 147 -9.93 17.60 -5.39
N VAL A 148 -11.19 17.24 -5.68
CA VAL A 148 -11.54 16.52 -6.92
C VAL A 148 -11.03 17.28 -8.15
N GLY A 149 -10.36 16.56 -9.05
CA GLY A 149 -9.70 17.11 -10.24
C GLY A 149 -8.30 17.71 -10.00
N GLN A 150 -7.84 17.82 -8.75
CA GLN A 150 -6.49 18.28 -8.41
C GLN A 150 -5.51 17.10 -8.28
N PRO A 151 -4.20 17.31 -8.46
CA PRO A 151 -3.20 16.26 -8.28
C PRO A 151 -3.25 15.62 -6.88
N LYS A 152 -3.26 14.28 -6.82
CA LYS A 152 -3.33 13.53 -5.54
C LYS A 152 -2.19 13.93 -4.60
N VAL A 153 -0.98 14.11 -5.11
CA VAL A 153 0.19 14.51 -4.29
C VAL A 153 0.02 15.87 -3.62
N LYS A 154 -0.69 16.82 -4.24
CA LYS A 154 -0.95 18.14 -3.63
C LYS A 154 -1.96 18.03 -2.50
N SER A 155 -3.04 17.29 -2.74
CA SER A 155 -4.06 16.99 -1.72
C SER A 155 -3.44 16.26 -0.51
N ALA A 156 -2.62 15.24 -0.77
CA ALA A 156 -1.89 14.50 0.26
C ALA A 156 -0.93 15.41 1.06
N ALA A 157 -0.16 16.26 0.38
CA ALA A 157 0.75 17.18 1.06
C ALA A 157 0.02 18.22 1.93
N ALA A 158 -1.14 18.70 1.49
CA ALA A 158 -2.00 19.56 2.29
C ALA A 158 -2.51 18.84 3.55
N ALA A 159 -2.98 17.60 3.41
CA ALA A 159 -3.42 16.78 4.54
C ALA A 159 -2.29 16.54 5.57
N CYS A 160 -1.08 16.21 5.11
CA CYS A 160 0.08 16.07 5.98
C CYS A 160 0.38 17.34 6.78
N ARG A 161 0.42 18.50 6.12
CA ARG A 161 0.72 19.78 6.77
C ARG A 161 -0.35 20.18 7.77
N ALA A 162 -1.61 19.84 7.51
CA ALA A 162 -2.72 20.06 8.43
C ALA A 162 -2.59 19.20 9.71
N ILE A 163 -2.13 17.96 9.57
CA ILE A 163 -1.91 17.05 10.71
C ILE A 163 -0.65 17.44 11.50
N ASN A 164 0.46 17.65 10.79
CA ASN A 164 1.76 17.85 11.40
C ASN A 164 2.63 18.76 10.54
N SER A 165 2.59 20.06 10.84
CA SER A 165 3.38 21.07 10.14
C SER A 165 4.89 21.05 10.44
N SER A 166 5.38 20.22 11.38
CA SER A 166 6.81 20.19 11.73
C SER A 166 7.65 19.26 10.86
N ILE A 167 7.02 18.46 9.99
CA ILE A 167 7.73 17.51 9.12
C ILE A 167 7.98 18.15 7.74
N SER A 168 8.99 17.67 7.03
CA SER A 168 9.21 18.07 5.63
C SER A 168 8.40 17.17 4.70
N VAL A 169 7.58 17.78 3.83
CA VAL A 169 6.74 17.03 2.87
C VAL A 169 7.08 17.45 1.45
N PHE A 170 7.38 16.47 0.59
CA PHE A 170 7.78 16.67 -0.80
C PHE A 170 6.80 15.98 -1.76
N ASP A 171 6.16 16.76 -2.62
CA ASP A 171 5.24 16.30 -3.66
C ASP A 171 5.99 15.99 -4.96
N HIS A 172 5.96 14.73 -5.38
CA HIS A 172 6.49 14.26 -6.66
C HIS A 172 5.32 13.99 -7.60
N HIS A 173 4.83 15.02 -8.28
CA HIS A 173 3.74 14.90 -9.25
C HIS A 173 4.23 14.24 -10.55
N LEU A 174 4.44 12.94 -10.49
CA LEU A 174 4.91 12.11 -11.58
C LEU A 174 4.51 10.66 -11.32
N ARG A 175 4.31 9.91 -12.40
CA ARG A 175 4.27 8.45 -12.33
C ARG A 175 5.70 7.92 -12.30
N LEU A 176 6.04 7.13 -11.28
CA LEU A 176 7.34 6.47 -11.25
C LEU A 176 7.43 5.41 -12.36
N LYS A 177 8.54 5.47 -13.08
CA LYS A 177 8.94 4.59 -14.19
C LYS A 177 10.43 4.29 -14.07
N SER A 178 10.92 3.25 -14.73
CA SER A 178 12.34 2.87 -14.74
C SER A 178 13.28 4.06 -15.03
N LYS A 179 12.87 4.94 -15.95
CA LYS A 179 13.62 6.14 -16.36
C LYS A 179 13.83 7.19 -15.25
N ASN A 180 12.92 7.31 -14.28
CA ASN A 180 12.98 8.34 -13.24
C ASN A 180 13.14 7.78 -11.81
N ALA A 181 12.77 6.51 -11.58
CA ALA A 181 12.70 5.90 -10.25
C ALA A 181 14.04 5.94 -9.51
N PHE A 182 15.15 5.66 -10.20
CA PHE A 182 16.46 5.66 -9.58
C PHE A 182 16.82 7.02 -8.95
N ASN A 183 16.48 8.12 -9.62
CA ASN A 183 16.81 9.47 -9.15
C ASN A 183 15.93 9.92 -7.99
N VAL A 184 14.68 9.47 -7.94
CA VAL A 184 13.74 9.78 -6.85
C VAL A 184 14.03 8.91 -5.63
N VAL A 185 14.09 7.58 -5.81
CA VAL A 185 14.26 6.60 -4.72
C VAL A 185 15.55 6.82 -3.93
N ARG A 186 16.67 7.17 -4.60
CA ARG A 186 17.96 7.35 -3.92
C ARG A 186 17.97 8.43 -2.84
N GLN A 187 17.01 9.37 -2.88
CA GLN A 187 16.92 10.49 -1.94
C GLN A 187 16.30 10.11 -0.59
N TYR A 188 15.75 8.90 -0.47
CA TYR A 188 15.04 8.46 0.72
C TYR A 188 15.70 7.23 1.37
N ASP A 189 15.49 7.07 2.67
CA ASP A 189 16.00 5.94 3.43
C ASP A 189 15.12 4.69 3.25
N ILE A 190 13.80 4.90 3.18
CA ILE A 190 12.80 3.84 3.14
C ILE A 190 11.81 4.10 2.01
N VAL A 191 11.42 3.04 1.29
CA VAL A 191 10.43 3.12 0.20
C VAL A 191 9.19 2.31 0.56
N VAL A 192 8.02 2.85 0.26
CA VAL A 192 6.73 2.19 0.42
C VAL A 192 6.06 2.04 -0.94
N ASP A 193 5.77 0.81 -1.33
CA ASP A 193 4.88 0.50 -2.46
C ASP A 193 3.43 0.47 -1.96
N ALA A 194 2.70 1.53 -2.29
CA ALA A 194 1.28 1.71 -2.00
C ALA A 194 0.46 1.88 -3.30
N THR A 195 0.99 1.38 -4.43
CA THR A 195 0.41 1.59 -5.77
C THR A 195 -0.66 0.58 -6.17
N ASN A 196 -0.65 -0.58 -5.52
CA ASN A 196 -1.41 -1.76 -5.95
C ASN A 196 -1.20 -2.15 -7.42
N SER A 197 -0.05 -1.77 -8.01
CA SER A 197 0.30 -2.01 -9.41
C SER A 197 1.41 -3.06 -9.50
N LEU A 198 1.16 -4.15 -10.23
CA LEU A 198 2.15 -5.22 -10.42
C LEU A 198 3.42 -4.72 -11.10
N SER A 199 3.30 -3.94 -12.18
CA SER A 199 4.47 -3.38 -12.88
C SER A 199 5.30 -2.47 -11.98
N THR A 200 4.63 -1.60 -11.22
CA THR A 200 5.31 -0.68 -10.30
C THR A 200 5.97 -1.43 -9.14
N ARG A 201 5.37 -2.51 -8.64
CA ARG A 201 5.96 -3.35 -7.60
C ARG A 201 7.27 -3.99 -8.02
N TYR A 202 7.31 -4.60 -9.21
CA TYR A 202 8.55 -5.17 -9.76
C TYR A 202 9.61 -4.08 -9.92
N MET A 203 9.23 -2.94 -10.50
CA MET A 203 10.14 -1.81 -10.69
C MET A 203 10.70 -1.29 -9.35
N LEU A 204 9.87 -1.08 -8.34
CA LEU A 204 10.31 -0.60 -7.03
C LEU A 204 11.18 -1.63 -6.31
N SER A 205 10.84 -2.92 -6.36
CA SER A 205 11.67 -3.99 -5.80
C SER A 205 13.06 -4.00 -6.41
N ASP A 206 13.14 -3.95 -7.75
CA ASP A 206 14.38 -3.98 -8.49
C ASP A 206 15.22 -2.72 -8.22
N CYS A 207 14.59 -1.54 -8.21
CA CYS A 207 15.25 -0.27 -7.89
C CYS A 207 15.79 -0.25 -6.45
N CYS A 208 14.99 -0.71 -5.49
CA CYS A 208 15.38 -0.77 -4.08
C CYS A 208 16.51 -1.79 -3.85
N ALA A 209 16.52 -2.91 -4.56
CA ALA A 209 17.60 -3.88 -4.49
C ALA A 209 18.93 -3.28 -5.00
N LEU A 210 18.90 -2.57 -6.14
CA LEU A 210 20.06 -1.87 -6.69
C LEU A 210 20.60 -0.76 -5.78
N LEU A 211 19.70 -0.08 -5.04
CA LEU A 211 20.04 1.03 -4.15
C LEU A 211 20.23 0.61 -2.68
N HIS A 212 20.10 -0.68 -2.38
CA HIS A 212 20.12 -1.23 -1.02
C HIS A 212 19.15 -0.52 -0.06
N LYS A 213 17.91 -0.27 -0.52
CA LYS A 213 16.86 0.38 0.25
C LYS A 213 15.82 -0.63 0.74
N PRO A 214 15.36 -0.57 2.00
CA PRO A 214 14.21 -1.34 2.45
C PRO A 214 12.96 -0.92 1.68
N LEU A 215 12.20 -1.93 1.24
CA LEU A 215 10.92 -1.75 0.56
C LEU A 215 9.79 -2.38 1.38
N ILE A 216 8.83 -1.56 1.82
CA ILE A 216 7.60 -2.02 2.44
C ILE A 216 6.53 -2.07 1.36
N SER A 217 6.09 -3.26 0.96
CA SER A 217 5.13 -3.42 -0.13
C SER A 217 3.83 -4.04 0.37
N GLY A 218 2.73 -3.32 0.10
CA GLY A 218 1.38 -3.72 0.42
C GLY A 218 0.56 -3.89 -0.85
N SER A 219 -0.46 -4.75 -0.78
CA SER A 219 -1.35 -5.01 -1.92
C SER A 219 -2.73 -5.43 -1.45
N THR A 220 -3.74 -5.14 -2.25
CA THR A 220 -5.12 -5.48 -1.95
C THR A 220 -5.88 -5.88 -3.20
N ILE A 221 -6.76 -6.86 -3.07
CA ILE A 221 -7.68 -7.26 -4.14
C ILE A 221 -9.01 -7.67 -3.52
N GLY A 222 -10.10 -7.02 -3.91
CA GLY A 222 -11.42 -7.25 -3.31
C GLY A 222 -11.43 -7.03 -1.81
N LEU A 223 -11.48 -8.16 -1.08
CA LEU A 223 -11.55 -8.23 0.38
C LEU A 223 -10.28 -8.82 1.01
N GLU A 224 -9.22 -9.00 0.22
CA GLU A 224 -7.95 -9.56 0.69
C GLU A 224 -6.83 -8.52 0.66
N GLY A 225 -5.88 -8.67 1.58
CA GLY A 225 -4.69 -7.83 1.70
C GLY A 225 -3.42 -8.65 1.92
N GLN A 226 -2.28 -8.15 1.45
CA GLN A 226 -0.96 -8.73 1.69
C GLN A 226 0.08 -7.65 2.00
N LEU A 227 1.05 -7.99 2.86
CA LEU A 227 2.13 -7.11 3.28
C LEU A 227 3.42 -7.88 3.55
N SER A 228 4.55 -7.34 3.08
CA SER A 228 5.89 -7.86 3.35
C SER A 228 6.95 -6.74 3.32
N VAL A 229 8.09 -6.98 3.97
CA VAL A 229 9.27 -6.10 3.93
C VAL A 229 10.40 -6.78 3.15
N TYR A 230 10.85 -6.13 2.08
CA TYR A 230 11.89 -6.61 1.17
C TYR A 230 13.18 -5.80 1.31
N ASN A 231 14.29 -6.37 0.83
CA ASN A 231 15.60 -5.70 0.74
C ASN A 231 16.09 -5.10 2.09
N HIS A 232 15.79 -5.75 3.21
CA HIS A 232 16.16 -5.29 4.56
C HIS A 232 16.70 -6.45 5.40
N ASN A 233 17.81 -6.24 6.11
CA ASN A 233 18.44 -7.25 6.98
C ASN A 233 18.64 -8.62 6.29
N GLY A 234 19.08 -8.60 5.02
CA GLY A 234 19.30 -9.83 4.24
C GLY A 234 18.03 -10.52 3.72
N SER A 235 16.87 -9.87 3.85
CA SER A 235 15.60 -10.38 3.32
C SER A 235 15.61 -10.47 1.78
N PRO A 236 14.79 -11.38 1.20
CA PRO A 236 14.63 -11.47 -0.25
C PRO A 236 14.16 -10.14 -0.89
N CYS A 237 14.43 -9.98 -2.19
CA CYS A 237 13.69 -9.05 -3.03
C CYS A 237 12.38 -9.70 -3.51
N TYR A 238 11.47 -8.92 -4.12
CA TYR A 238 10.19 -9.45 -4.63
C TYR A 238 10.38 -10.60 -5.64
N ARG A 239 11.40 -10.50 -6.52
CA ARG A 239 11.71 -11.54 -7.51
C ARG A 239 12.22 -12.85 -6.92
N CYS A 240 12.74 -12.86 -5.70
CA CYS A 240 13.07 -14.14 -5.05
C CYS A 240 11.82 -14.98 -4.77
N LEU A 241 10.67 -14.33 -4.59
CA LEU A 241 9.38 -14.99 -4.35
C LEU A 241 8.64 -15.21 -5.68
N PHE A 242 8.63 -14.19 -6.53
CA PHE A 242 7.88 -14.17 -7.78
C PHE A 242 8.82 -13.75 -8.92
N PRO A 243 9.69 -14.67 -9.42
CA PRO A 243 10.71 -14.33 -10.43
C PRO A 243 10.11 -13.71 -11.70
N ASN A 244 8.98 -14.26 -12.13
CA ASN A 244 8.16 -13.79 -13.23
C ASN A 244 6.75 -13.51 -12.72
N PRO A 245 6.01 -12.58 -13.33
CA PRO A 245 4.65 -12.31 -12.93
C PRO A 245 3.81 -13.52 -13.30
N ALA A 246 3.03 -14.02 -12.34
CA ALA A 246 2.07 -15.09 -12.61
C ALA A 246 0.90 -14.53 -13.43
N ALA A 247 0.20 -15.40 -14.16
CA ALA A 247 -1.07 -15.07 -14.78
C ALA A 247 -2.11 -14.79 -13.69
N CYS A 248 -2.20 -13.54 -13.26
CA CYS A 248 -3.18 -13.06 -12.30
C CYS A 248 -4.20 -12.20 -13.04
N GLN A 249 -5.48 -12.38 -12.72
CA GLN A 249 -6.55 -11.53 -13.25
C GLN A 249 -6.27 -10.07 -12.90
N SER A 250 -6.49 -9.16 -13.86
CA SER A 250 -6.38 -7.72 -13.64
C SER A 250 -7.33 -7.28 -12.53
N SER A 251 -6.81 -6.54 -11.56
CA SER A 251 -7.57 -6.00 -10.43
C SER A 251 -8.62 -4.95 -10.84
N SER A 252 -8.63 -4.51 -12.10
CA SER A 252 -9.60 -3.52 -12.61
C SER A 252 -11.04 -4.03 -12.62
N ASP A 253 -11.25 -5.34 -12.69
CA ASP A 253 -12.60 -5.89 -12.85
C ASP A 253 -13.23 -6.29 -11.51
N ASN A 254 -12.45 -6.22 -10.42
CA ASN A 254 -12.91 -6.54 -9.07
C ASN A 254 -12.89 -5.27 -8.21
N GLY A 255 -14.07 -4.80 -7.81
CA GLY A 255 -14.20 -3.67 -6.89
C GLY A 255 -13.45 -3.91 -5.57
N ILE A 256 -13.08 -2.82 -4.89
CA ILE A 256 -12.33 -2.86 -3.63
C ILE A 256 -13.16 -2.24 -2.50
N LEU A 257 -13.22 -2.90 -1.34
CA LEU A 257 -13.83 -2.30 -0.16
C LEU A 257 -12.84 -1.33 0.48
N GLY A 258 -13.13 -0.02 0.47
CA GLY A 258 -12.20 1.05 0.84
C GLY A 258 -11.50 0.92 2.20
N VAL A 259 -12.10 0.23 3.18
CA VAL A 259 -11.47 -0.02 4.48
C VAL A 259 -10.29 -1.00 4.41
N VAL A 260 -10.30 -1.94 3.46
CA VAL A 260 -9.26 -2.98 3.30
C VAL A 260 -7.88 -2.36 3.01
N PRO A 261 -7.72 -1.48 1.99
CA PRO A 261 -6.46 -0.77 1.81
C PRO A 261 -6.14 0.17 2.98
N GLY A 262 -7.15 0.70 3.69
CA GLY A 262 -6.93 1.44 4.94
C GLY A 262 -6.23 0.60 6.02
N VAL A 263 -6.75 -0.59 6.33
CA VAL A 263 -6.16 -1.54 7.29
C VAL A 263 -4.74 -1.91 6.88
N MET A 264 -4.55 -2.28 5.61
CA MET A 264 -3.23 -2.66 5.10
C MET A 264 -2.24 -1.49 5.11
N GLY A 265 -2.69 -0.27 4.83
CA GLY A 265 -1.87 0.94 4.90
C GLY A 265 -1.45 1.30 6.33
N CYS A 266 -2.32 1.09 7.34
CA CYS A 266 -1.94 1.21 8.74
C CYS A 266 -0.81 0.23 9.11
N LEU A 267 -0.90 -1.02 8.63
CA LEU A 267 0.12 -2.03 8.86
C LEU A 267 1.42 -1.69 8.10
N GLN A 268 1.34 -1.14 6.89
CA GLN A 268 2.50 -0.61 6.17
C GLN A 268 3.19 0.52 6.95
N ALA A 269 2.44 1.49 7.48
CA ALA A 269 3.00 2.56 8.30
C ALA A 269 3.73 2.01 9.54
N LEU A 270 3.14 0.99 10.17
CA LEU A 270 3.76 0.30 11.30
C LEU A 270 5.10 -0.35 10.91
N GLU A 271 5.18 -1.04 9.77
CA GLU A 271 6.44 -1.61 9.27
C GLU A 271 7.49 -0.53 8.99
N VAL A 272 7.09 0.61 8.41
CA VAL A 272 7.98 1.75 8.20
C VAL A 272 8.55 2.26 9.52
N ILE A 273 7.71 2.42 10.55
CA ILE A 273 8.15 2.88 11.87
C ILE A 273 9.13 1.86 12.49
N LYS A 274 8.86 0.56 12.38
CA LYS A 274 9.77 -0.48 12.89
C LYS A 274 11.13 -0.42 12.19
N VAL A 275 11.14 -0.29 10.87
CA VAL A 275 12.38 -0.17 10.07
C VAL A 275 13.14 1.13 10.40
N ALA A 276 12.45 2.27 10.44
CA ALA A 276 13.04 3.58 10.73
C ALA A 276 13.66 3.66 12.12
N THR A 277 12.95 3.13 13.12
CA THR A 277 13.37 3.20 14.52
C THR A 277 14.25 2.04 14.94
N ARG A 278 14.28 0.95 14.17
CA ARG A 278 14.95 -0.33 14.49
C ARG A 278 14.39 -0.95 15.78
N ILE A 279 13.08 -0.82 15.98
CA ILE A 279 12.37 -1.32 17.16
C ILE A 279 11.35 -2.36 16.70
N GLY A 280 11.26 -3.47 17.41
CA GLY A 280 10.43 -4.61 17.05
C GLY A 280 10.98 -5.41 15.87
N GLU A 281 10.13 -6.25 15.29
CA GLU A 281 10.51 -7.17 14.21
C GLU A 281 9.74 -6.83 12.93
N PRO A 282 10.42 -6.28 11.90
CA PRO A 282 9.80 -6.07 10.60
C PRO A 282 9.39 -7.41 9.93
N LEU A 283 8.44 -7.37 9.00
CA LEU A 283 8.01 -8.52 8.19
C LEU A 283 9.04 -8.92 7.11
N CYS A 284 10.32 -8.96 7.48
CA CYS A 284 11.42 -9.42 6.63
C CYS A 284 11.31 -10.95 6.45
N GLY A 285 11.24 -11.42 5.20
CA GLY A 285 11.11 -12.86 4.91
C GLY A 285 9.79 -13.49 5.39
N ARG A 286 8.79 -12.66 5.70
CA ARG A 286 7.46 -13.06 6.15
C ARG A 286 6.41 -12.30 5.36
N MET A 287 5.29 -12.94 5.08
CA MET A 287 4.17 -12.29 4.38
C MET A 287 2.94 -12.38 5.26
N LEU A 288 2.43 -11.22 5.64
CA LEU A 288 1.14 -11.10 6.30
C LEU A 288 0.05 -11.15 5.23
N LYS A 289 -0.95 -11.99 5.44
CA LYS A 289 -2.19 -12.03 4.66
C LYS A 289 -3.35 -11.62 5.56
N PHE A 290 -4.26 -10.84 5.01
CA PHE A 290 -5.48 -10.40 5.64
C PHE A 290 -6.67 -10.80 4.78
N ASP A 291 -7.66 -11.45 5.40
CA ASP A 291 -8.96 -11.73 4.81
C ASP A 291 -10.01 -10.93 5.57
N ALA A 292 -10.62 -9.96 4.91
CA ALA A 292 -11.60 -9.07 5.52
C ALA A 292 -12.96 -9.75 5.76
N LEU A 293 -13.33 -10.78 4.99
CA LEU A 293 -14.59 -11.51 5.19
C LEU A 293 -14.58 -12.26 6.52
N SER A 294 -13.47 -12.94 6.81
CA SER A 294 -13.31 -13.70 8.05
C SER A 294 -12.63 -12.90 9.16
N SER A 295 -12.15 -11.68 8.88
CA SER A 295 -11.31 -10.86 9.76
C SER A 295 -10.06 -11.59 10.27
N GLN A 296 -9.49 -12.48 9.44
CA GLN A 296 -8.34 -13.28 9.82
C GLN A 296 -7.02 -12.70 9.31
N PHE A 297 -6.02 -12.78 10.18
CA PHE A 297 -4.62 -12.50 9.84
C PHE A 297 -3.82 -13.80 9.83
N LYS A 298 -3.11 -14.05 8.74
CA LYS A 298 -2.23 -15.21 8.61
C LYS A 298 -0.83 -14.78 8.19
N THR A 299 0.16 -15.07 9.01
CA THR A 299 1.56 -14.84 8.68
C THR A 299 2.16 -16.09 8.08
N VAL A 300 2.60 -16.01 6.82
CA VAL A 300 3.43 -17.02 6.19
C VAL A 300 4.87 -16.76 6.61
N ASN A 301 5.42 -17.61 7.49
CA ASN A 301 6.74 -17.40 8.11
C ASN A 301 7.93 -17.84 7.24
N LYS A 302 7.69 -18.68 6.22
CA LYS A 302 8.73 -19.15 5.28
C LYS A 302 8.46 -18.59 3.89
N VAL A 303 8.55 -17.27 3.77
CA VAL A 303 8.63 -16.64 2.47
C VAL A 303 10.10 -16.72 2.06
N HIS A 304 10.36 -17.44 0.96
CA HIS A 304 11.68 -17.82 0.43
C HIS A 304 12.84 -16.90 0.87
N GLN A 305 13.95 -17.48 1.35
CA GLN A 305 15.17 -16.71 1.62
C GLN A 305 15.71 -16.07 0.33
N ARG A 306 16.61 -15.09 0.48
CA ARG A 306 17.37 -14.53 -0.65
C ARG A 306 17.95 -15.68 -1.49
N LEU A 307 17.58 -15.74 -2.76
CA LEU A 307 18.07 -16.76 -3.68
C LEU A 307 19.44 -16.33 -4.23
N SER A 308 20.46 -17.19 -4.10
CA SER A 308 21.80 -16.96 -4.66
C SER A 308 21.77 -16.76 -6.18
N ALA A 309 20.85 -17.45 -6.87
CA ALA A 309 20.63 -17.35 -8.31
C ALA A 309 19.67 -16.21 -8.73
N CYS A 310 19.23 -15.33 -7.81
CA CYS A 310 18.32 -14.24 -8.17
C CYS A 310 19.01 -13.26 -9.15
N THR A 311 18.33 -12.96 -10.26
CA THR A 311 18.85 -12.06 -11.31
C THR A 311 19.05 -10.62 -10.84
N VAL A 312 18.50 -10.24 -9.68
CA VAL A 312 18.51 -8.88 -9.15
C VAL A 312 19.34 -8.77 -7.87
N CYS A 313 19.10 -9.63 -6.88
CA CYS A 313 19.80 -9.55 -5.59
C CYS A 313 20.65 -10.79 -5.29
N GLY A 314 20.89 -11.69 -6.26
CA GLY A 314 21.71 -12.89 -6.08
C GLY A 314 23.19 -12.58 -5.89
N ASP A 315 24.03 -13.61 -5.98
CA ASP A 315 25.49 -13.45 -5.81
C ASP A 315 26.15 -12.87 -7.07
N HIS A 316 25.53 -13.09 -8.23
CA HIS A 316 25.95 -12.55 -9.52
C HIS A 316 24.74 -11.89 -10.22
N PRO A 317 24.32 -10.68 -9.79
CA PRO A 317 23.14 -10.03 -10.35
C PRO A 317 23.38 -9.57 -11.80
N ASN A 318 22.41 -9.85 -12.67
CA ASN A 318 22.43 -9.40 -14.08
C ASN A 318 21.83 -7.99 -14.24
N LEU A 319 21.04 -7.54 -13.26
CA LEU A 319 20.45 -6.21 -13.27
C LEU A 319 21.50 -5.16 -12.91
N THR A 320 21.69 -4.18 -13.80
CA THR A 320 22.51 -2.98 -13.59
C THR A 320 21.62 -1.76 -13.63
N LYS A 321 22.16 -0.59 -13.28
CA LYS A 321 21.42 0.68 -13.40
C LYS A 321 20.95 0.93 -14.83
N ASP A 322 21.79 0.65 -15.83
CA ASP A 322 21.47 0.91 -17.24
C ASP A 322 20.41 -0.07 -17.75
N THR A 323 20.55 -1.37 -17.44
CA THR A 323 19.54 -2.36 -17.83
C THR A 323 18.20 -2.12 -17.12
N PHE A 324 18.23 -1.68 -15.85
CA PHE A 324 17.03 -1.23 -15.13
C PHE A 324 16.34 -0.06 -15.84
N MET A 325 17.08 0.99 -16.21
CA MET A 325 16.52 2.19 -16.85
C MET A 325 15.89 1.92 -18.22
N MET A 326 16.39 0.91 -18.92
CA MET A 326 15.86 0.46 -20.22
C MET A 326 14.75 -0.58 -20.10
N PHE A 327 14.53 -1.17 -18.92
CA PHE A 327 13.53 -2.22 -18.73
C PHE A 327 12.10 -1.67 -18.77
N ASP A 328 11.24 -2.33 -19.56
CA ASP A 328 9.82 -2.02 -19.66
C ASP A 328 9.00 -2.94 -18.74
N TYR A 329 8.71 -2.45 -17.55
CA TYR A 329 7.93 -3.15 -16.55
C TYR A 329 6.45 -3.29 -16.89
N ASP A 330 5.88 -2.39 -17.71
CA ASP A 330 4.47 -2.47 -18.07
C ASP A 330 4.26 -3.62 -19.07
N THR A 331 5.10 -3.70 -20.11
CA THR A 331 5.09 -4.82 -21.06
C THR A 331 5.39 -6.15 -20.36
N PHE A 332 6.36 -6.16 -19.43
CA PHE A 332 6.67 -7.35 -18.64
C PHE A 332 5.47 -7.83 -17.80
N ALA A 333 4.78 -6.93 -17.10
CA ALA A 333 3.59 -7.27 -16.31
C ALA A 333 2.36 -7.61 -17.16
N GLN A 334 2.25 -7.08 -18.38
CA GLN A 334 1.14 -7.42 -19.30
C GLN A 334 1.36 -8.78 -19.96
N SER A 335 2.61 -9.19 -20.19
CA SER A 335 2.93 -10.49 -20.80
C SER A 335 2.44 -11.69 -19.98
N SER A 336 2.25 -11.53 -18.68
CA SER A 336 1.64 -12.55 -17.80
C SER A 336 0.11 -12.53 -17.82
N ASN A 337 -0.52 -11.41 -18.20
CA ASN A 337 -1.98 -11.33 -18.44
C ASN A 337 -2.38 -12.05 -19.74
N SER A 338 -1.44 -12.69 -20.44
CA SER A 338 -1.70 -13.58 -21.58
C SER A 338 -2.32 -14.94 -21.16
N SER A 339 -3.19 -14.94 -20.16
CA SER A 339 -4.29 -15.90 -20.11
C SER A 339 -5.49 -15.24 -20.78
N LYS A 340 -5.50 -15.41 -22.10
CA LYS A 340 -6.36 -14.77 -23.11
C LYS A 340 -6.00 -13.29 -23.32
N PRO A 341 -5.54 -12.90 -24.53
CA PRO A 341 -5.96 -11.60 -25.05
C PRO A 341 -7.46 -11.48 -24.77
N ALA A 342 -8.02 -10.30 -24.45
CA ALA A 342 -9.43 -10.04 -24.79
C ALA A 342 -9.59 -10.72 -26.15
N PRO A 343 -10.43 -11.78 -26.27
CA PRO A 343 -10.27 -12.70 -27.39
C PRO A 343 -10.12 -11.82 -28.60
N ASN A 344 -9.19 -12.15 -29.51
CA ASN A 344 -9.37 -11.68 -30.87
C ASN A 344 -10.72 -12.29 -31.29
N LEU A 345 -11.81 -11.71 -30.78
CA LEU A 345 -13.14 -11.73 -31.28
C LEU A 345 -12.85 -11.10 -32.60
N ASN A 346 -12.64 -11.94 -33.60
CA ASN A 346 -13.13 -11.61 -34.92
C ASN A 346 -14.51 -11.03 -34.64
N PRO A 347 -14.69 -9.70 -34.78
CA PRO A 347 -15.90 -9.07 -34.34
C PRO A 347 -17.02 -9.86 -34.99
N ILE A 348 -18.03 -10.25 -34.20
CA ILE A 348 -19.22 -10.87 -34.78
C ILE A 348 -19.66 -10.00 -35.97
N PRO A 349 -20.19 -10.59 -37.06
CA PRO A 349 -20.39 -9.87 -38.31
C PRO A 349 -21.13 -8.55 -38.07
N ARG A 350 -20.84 -7.48 -38.83
CA ARG A 350 -21.42 -6.14 -38.57
C ARG A 350 -22.95 -6.13 -38.46
N ASN A 351 -23.64 -7.06 -39.11
CA ASN A 351 -25.09 -7.24 -39.02
C ASN A 351 -25.58 -7.87 -37.68
N ALA A 352 -24.66 -8.19 -36.78
CA ALA A 352 -24.87 -8.75 -35.44
C ALA A 352 -24.55 -7.73 -34.34
N ARG A 353 -24.33 -6.48 -34.71
CA ARG A 353 -23.92 -5.42 -33.79
C ARG A 353 -24.78 -4.20 -34.02
N VAL A 354 -25.19 -3.54 -32.95
CA VAL A 354 -25.91 -2.26 -32.99
C VAL A 354 -25.21 -1.24 -32.11
N THR A 355 -25.18 0.00 -32.55
CA THR A 355 -24.68 1.13 -31.76
C THR A 355 -25.65 1.46 -30.62
N CYS A 356 -25.17 2.15 -29.57
CA CYS A 356 -26.03 2.60 -28.47
C CYS A 356 -27.17 3.50 -28.97
N ARG A 357 -26.93 4.36 -29.97
CA ARG A 357 -27.95 5.22 -30.57
C ARG A 357 -29.01 4.44 -31.33
N GLU A 358 -28.61 3.44 -32.11
CA GLU A 358 -29.56 2.57 -32.81
C GLU A 358 -30.42 1.79 -31.81
N TYR A 359 -29.79 1.25 -30.76
CA TYR A 359 -30.53 0.54 -29.71
C TYR A 359 -31.46 1.48 -28.93
N LYS A 360 -31.04 2.73 -28.63
CA LYS A 360 -31.91 3.75 -28.05
C LYS A 360 -33.11 4.06 -28.94
N GLY A 361 -32.91 4.12 -30.25
CA GLY A 361 -34.02 4.25 -31.21
C GLY A 361 -35.00 3.07 -31.16
N VAL A 362 -34.51 1.84 -30.97
CA VAL A 362 -35.38 0.66 -30.75
C VAL A 362 -36.15 0.80 -29.44
N LEU A 363 -35.49 1.21 -28.36
CA LEU A 363 -36.11 1.43 -27.05
C LEU A 363 -37.21 2.49 -27.12
N ASP A 364 -36.93 3.64 -27.75
CA ASP A 364 -37.83 4.78 -27.84
C ASP A 364 -39.01 4.52 -28.79
N SER A 365 -38.81 3.67 -29.81
CA SER A 365 -39.88 3.27 -30.72
C SER A 365 -40.94 2.37 -30.07
N GLY A 366 -40.68 1.85 -28.86
CA GLY A 366 -41.57 0.89 -28.19
C GLY A 366 -41.67 -0.47 -28.90
N ARG A 367 -40.78 -0.76 -29.86
CA ARG A 367 -40.76 -2.04 -30.58
C ARG A 367 -40.51 -3.18 -29.58
N ALA A 368 -41.35 -4.21 -29.62
CA ALA A 368 -41.15 -5.40 -28.78
C ALA A 368 -39.80 -6.07 -29.05
N HIS A 369 -38.96 -6.18 -28.01
CA HIS A 369 -37.63 -6.78 -28.07
C HIS A 369 -37.24 -7.31 -26.67
N LEU A 370 -36.13 -8.06 -26.60
CA LEU A 370 -35.52 -8.48 -25.33
C LEU A 370 -34.12 -7.89 -25.21
N LEU A 371 -33.78 -7.36 -24.04
CA LEU A 371 -32.43 -6.95 -23.68
C LEU A 371 -31.89 -7.85 -22.58
N LEU A 372 -30.81 -8.56 -22.87
CA LEU A 372 -30.11 -9.43 -21.94
C LEU A 372 -28.81 -8.78 -21.49
N ASP A 373 -28.71 -8.52 -20.20
CA ASP A 373 -27.49 -8.03 -19.56
C ASP A 373 -26.67 -9.22 -19.06
N VAL A 374 -25.45 -9.38 -19.59
CA VAL A 374 -24.59 -10.53 -19.28
C VAL A 374 -23.56 -10.28 -18.21
N ARG A 375 -23.60 -9.11 -17.56
CA ARG A 375 -22.73 -8.80 -16.42
C ARG A 375 -23.07 -9.67 -15.21
N PRO A 376 -22.15 -9.83 -14.26
CA PRO A 376 -22.45 -10.42 -12.96
C PRO A 376 -23.65 -9.75 -12.28
N VAL A 377 -24.41 -10.51 -11.48
CA VAL A 377 -25.64 -10.04 -10.81
C VAL A 377 -25.41 -8.75 -10.00
N HIS A 378 -24.29 -8.68 -9.27
CA HIS A 378 -23.97 -7.51 -8.45
C HIS A 378 -23.66 -6.26 -9.30
N HIS A 379 -23.10 -6.40 -10.50
CA HIS A 379 -22.92 -5.29 -11.45
C HIS A 379 -24.26 -4.81 -12.02
N PHE A 380 -25.16 -5.75 -12.33
CA PHE A 380 -26.52 -5.43 -12.77
C PHE A 380 -27.32 -4.64 -11.73
N GLN A 381 -27.13 -4.96 -10.44
CA GLN A 381 -27.77 -4.26 -9.33
C GLN A 381 -27.28 -2.83 -9.12
N ILE A 382 -26.05 -2.48 -9.56
CA ILE A 382 -25.52 -1.11 -9.48
C ILE A 382 -26.30 -0.18 -10.42
N ALA A 383 -26.46 -0.60 -11.67
CA ALA A 383 -27.08 0.17 -12.73
C ALA A 383 -27.52 -0.76 -13.84
N SER A 384 -28.74 -0.61 -14.35
CA SER A 384 -29.26 -1.38 -15.48
C SER A 384 -30.21 -0.56 -16.34
N ILE A 385 -30.29 -0.88 -17.63
CA ILE A 385 -31.27 -0.28 -18.53
C ILE A 385 -32.65 -0.80 -18.16
N ALA A 386 -33.65 0.07 -18.11
CA ALA A 386 -35.02 -0.31 -17.77
C ALA A 386 -35.51 -1.49 -18.64
N ASN A 387 -36.19 -2.44 -18.02
CA ASN A 387 -36.71 -3.67 -18.66
C ASN A 387 -35.65 -4.64 -19.22
N SER A 388 -34.37 -4.46 -18.87
CA SER A 388 -33.34 -5.47 -19.14
C SER A 388 -33.45 -6.67 -18.18
N VAL A 389 -33.05 -7.84 -18.66
CA VAL A 389 -33.02 -9.09 -17.88
C VAL A 389 -31.57 -9.52 -17.69
N ASN A 390 -31.17 -9.80 -16.46
CA ASN A 390 -29.81 -10.25 -16.18
C ASN A 390 -29.66 -11.77 -16.34
N ILE A 391 -28.72 -12.18 -17.18
CA ILE A 391 -28.25 -13.56 -17.30
C ILE A 391 -26.72 -13.51 -17.35
N PRO A 392 -26.02 -13.67 -16.22
CA PRO A 392 -24.56 -13.62 -16.19
C PRO A 392 -23.93 -14.54 -17.26
N LEU A 393 -22.89 -14.07 -17.94
CA LEU A 393 -22.30 -14.78 -19.08
C LEU A 393 -21.94 -16.24 -18.76
N HIS A 394 -21.42 -16.51 -17.55
CA HIS A 394 -21.04 -17.85 -17.11
C HIS A 394 -22.24 -18.80 -16.94
N GLU A 395 -23.43 -18.27 -16.64
CA GLU A 395 -24.68 -19.04 -16.50
C GLU A 395 -25.44 -19.16 -17.84
N LEU A 396 -25.06 -18.38 -18.85
CA LEU A 396 -25.80 -18.27 -20.10
C LEU A 396 -25.99 -19.63 -20.77
N LYS A 397 -24.92 -20.42 -20.89
CA LYS A 397 -24.95 -21.75 -21.52
C LYS A 397 -25.91 -22.71 -20.82
N GLU A 398 -25.93 -22.69 -19.49
CA GLU A 398 -26.83 -23.53 -18.69
C GLU A 398 -28.29 -23.10 -18.85
N LYS A 399 -28.55 -21.79 -18.95
CA LYS A 399 -29.90 -21.22 -19.09
C LYS A 399 -30.42 -21.18 -20.53
N LEU A 400 -29.60 -21.52 -21.52
CA LEU A 400 -29.98 -21.54 -22.95
C LEU A 400 -31.27 -22.34 -23.25
N PRO A 401 -31.50 -23.55 -22.71
CA PRO A 401 -32.73 -24.29 -22.97
C PRO A 401 -33.98 -23.52 -22.53
N ARG A 402 -33.97 -22.98 -21.30
CA ARG A 402 -35.08 -22.19 -20.76
C ARG A 402 -35.30 -20.89 -21.52
N LEU A 403 -34.20 -20.23 -21.92
CA LEU A 403 -34.27 -19.01 -22.73
C LEU A 403 -34.90 -19.31 -24.09
N ARG A 404 -34.59 -20.47 -24.68
CA ARG A 404 -35.18 -20.91 -25.94
C ARG A 404 -36.67 -21.20 -25.83
N ASP A 405 -37.09 -21.86 -24.76
CA ASP A 405 -38.52 -22.13 -24.52
C ASP A 405 -39.28 -20.80 -24.38
N ALA A 406 -38.78 -19.89 -23.56
CA ALA A 406 -39.36 -18.56 -23.37
C ALA A 406 -39.38 -17.71 -24.65
N LEU A 407 -38.33 -17.76 -25.47
CA LEU A 407 -38.28 -17.04 -26.76
C LEU A 407 -39.22 -17.68 -27.81
N SER A 408 -39.49 -18.98 -27.71
CA SER A 408 -40.38 -19.72 -28.63
C SER A 408 -41.85 -19.50 -28.30
N GLU A 409 -42.22 -19.42 -27.01
CA GLU A 409 -43.59 -19.10 -26.57
C GLU A 409 -44.02 -17.66 -26.93
N VAL A 410 -43.04 -16.77 -27.06
CA VAL A 410 -43.24 -15.33 -27.27
C VAL A 410 -43.05 -14.93 -28.75
N ALA A 411 -42.63 -15.87 -29.59
CA ALA A 411 -42.60 -15.70 -31.04
C ALA A 411 -44.03 -15.57 -31.55
N ASP A 412 -44.34 -14.41 -32.13
CA ASP A 412 -45.68 -14.09 -32.62
C ASP A 412 -45.97 -14.98 -33.85
N VAL A 413 -46.62 -16.12 -33.59
CA VAL A 413 -46.92 -17.20 -34.55
C VAL A 413 -47.71 -16.66 -35.76
N SER A 414 -48.34 -15.48 -35.62
CA SER A 414 -49.18 -14.87 -36.65
C SER A 414 -48.41 -14.22 -37.81
N HIS A 415 -47.11 -13.91 -37.69
CA HIS A 415 -46.37 -13.15 -38.72
C HIS A 415 -44.95 -13.65 -39.04
N GLY A 416 -44.51 -14.78 -38.47
CA GLY A 416 -43.19 -15.37 -38.79
C GLY A 416 -41.98 -14.47 -38.47
N ARG A 417 -42.16 -13.43 -37.63
CA ARG A 417 -41.11 -12.49 -37.25
C ARG A 417 -40.59 -12.84 -35.85
N HIS A 418 -39.36 -13.31 -35.77
CA HIS A 418 -38.66 -13.50 -34.50
C HIS A 418 -38.45 -12.14 -33.81
N ARG A 419 -38.67 -12.10 -32.48
CA ARG A 419 -38.36 -10.90 -31.70
C ARG A 419 -36.83 -10.70 -31.64
N PRO A 420 -36.32 -9.48 -31.88
CA PRO A 420 -34.89 -9.21 -31.80
C PRO A 420 -34.42 -9.32 -30.35
N VAL A 421 -33.25 -9.94 -30.16
CA VAL A 421 -32.61 -10.12 -28.86
C VAL A 421 -31.30 -9.33 -28.86
N TYR A 422 -31.17 -8.43 -27.90
CA TYR A 422 -30.00 -7.59 -27.72
C TYR A 422 -29.21 -8.04 -26.49
N PHE A 423 -27.90 -8.02 -26.58
CA PHE A 423 -26.99 -8.31 -25.47
C PHE A 423 -26.18 -7.08 -25.11
N ILE A 424 -26.05 -6.83 -23.81
CA ILE A 424 -25.23 -5.75 -23.29
C ILE A 424 -24.32 -6.25 -22.16
N SER A 425 -23.12 -5.69 -22.12
CA SER A 425 -22.12 -5.91 -21.09
C SER A 425 -21.52 -4.56 -20.68
N GLN A 426 -20.50 -4.53 -19.82
CA GLN A 426 -19.90 -3.26 -19.39
C GLN A 426 -19.27 -2.49 -20.56
N ARG A 427 -18.43 -3.17 -21.35
CA ARG A 427 -17.64 -2.58 -22.45
C ARG A 427 -17.99 -3.10 -23.84
N GLY A 428 -18.83 -4.13 -23.93
CA GLY A 428 -19.21 -4.75 -25.20
C GLY A 428 -18.43 -6.03 -25.55
N ASP A 429 -17.46 -6.46 -24.74
CA ASP A 429 -16.65 -7.66 -25.03
C ASP A 429 -17.43 -8.95 -24.72
N ASP A 430 -17.96 -9.05 -23.50
CA ASP A 430 -18.73 -10.22 -23.04
C ASP A 430 -20.05 -10.39 -23.79
N SER A 431 -20.67 -9.29 -24.22
CA SER A 431 -21.90 -9.33 -25.01
C SER A 431 -21.65 -9.91 -26.41
N GLN A 432 -20.47 -9.72 -27.00
CA GLN A 432 -20.12 -10.38 -28.26
C GLN A 432 -19.98 -11.89 -28.08
N VAL A 433 -19.37 -12.34 -26.97
CA VAL A 433 -19.28 -13.76 -26.62
C VAL A 433 -20.68 -14.36 -26.45
N ALA A 434 -21.58 -13.65 -25.77
CA ALA A 434 -22.96 -14.08 -25.58
C ALA A 434 -23.73 -14.24 -26.90
N VAL A 435 -23.61 -13.27 -27.81
CA VAL A 435 -24.24 -13.35 -29.14
C VAL A 435 -23.68 -14.50 -29.96
N HIS A 436 -22.37 -14.74 -29.90
CA HIS A 436 -21.76 -15.87 -30.58
C HIS A 436 -22.32 -17.20 -30.08
N ILE A 437 -22.39 -17.38 -28.75
CA ILE A 437 -23.00 -18.57 -28.12
C ILE A 437 -24.45 -18.77 -28.60
N LEU A 438 -25.26 -17.71 -28.64
CA LEU A 438 -26.66 -17.83 -29.06
C LEU A 438 -26.83 -18.14 -30.55
N ARG A 439 -26.03 -17.50 -31.41
CA ARG A 439 -26.11 -17.74 -32.86
C ARG A 439 -25.73 -19.17 -33.23
N GLU A 440 -24.72 -19.74 -32.57
CA GLU A 440 -24.34 -21.16 -32.73
C GLU A 440 -25.43 -22.12 -32.24
N ASN A 441 -26.33 -21.66 -31.37
CA ASN A 441 -27.41 -22.45 -30.78
C ASN A 441 -28.80 -22.14 -31.36
N GLY A 442 -28.86 -21.60 -32.59
CA GLY A 442 -30.10 -21.47 -33.36
C GLY A 442 -30.84 -20.13 -33.22
N PHE A 443 -30.19 -19.09 -32.69
CA PHE A 443 -30.76 -17.73 -32.60
C PHE A 443 -30.05 -16.74 -33.53
N PRO A 444 -30.36 -16.71 -34.84
CA PRO A 444 -29.63 -15.89 -35.81
C PRO A 444 -29.86 -14.37 -35.63
N TYR A 445 -30.93 -13.97 -34.92
CA TYR A 445 -31.33 -12.56 -34.74
C TYR A 445 -30.81 -11.91 -33.45
N ALA A 446 -29.81 -12.52 -32.80
CA ALA A 446 -29.14 -11.91 -31.65
C ALA A 446 -28.12 -10.86 -32.10
N SER A 447 -28.08 -9.72 -31.40
CA SER A 447 -27.11 -8.63 -31.64
C SER A 447 -26.50 -8.09 -30.34
N ASP A 448 -25.26 -7.62 -30.36
CA ASP A 448 -24.64 -6.94 -29.22
C ASP A 448 -24.79 -5.42 -29.33
N VAL A 449 -24.80 -4.74 -28.18
CA VAL A 449 -24.68 -3.28 -28.12
C VAL A 449 -23.20 -2.90 -28.05
N ILE A 450 -22.72 -2.24 -29.11
CA ILE A 450 -21.32 -1.82 -29.27
C ILE A 450 -20.92 -0.90 -28.12
N GLY A 451 -19.81 -1.22 -27.46
CA GLY A 451 -19.25 -0.38 -26.40
C GLY A 451 -19.99 -0.47 -25.06
N GLY A 452 -20.99 -1.35 -24.93
CA GLY A 452 -21.65 -1.68 -23.68
C GLY A 452 -22.33 -0.49 -22.98
N LEU A 453 -22.42 -0.57 -21.65
CA LEU A 453 -23.00 0.49 -20.82
C LEU A 453 -22.13 1.75 -20.73
N GLU A 454 -20.80 1.63 -20.87
CA GLU A 454 -19.92 2.79 -20.93
C GLU A 454 -20.26 3.68 -22.13
N SER A 455 -20.56 3.08 -23.28
CA SER A 455 -20.98 3.84 -24.47
C SER A 455 -22.44 4.27 -24.40
N TRP A 456 -23.31 3.48 -23.76
CA TRP A 456 -24.69 3.87 -23.49
C TRP A 456 -24.76 5.19 -22.72
N ALA A 457 -23.99 5.32 -21.64
CA ALA A 457 -23.97 6.52 -20.81
C ALA A 457 -23.42 7.76 -21.54
N ARG A 458 -22.56 7.58 -22.54
CA ARG A 458 -22.00 8.69 -23.32
C ARG A 458 -22.87 9.10 -24.50
N GLU A 459 -23.56 8.14 -25.12
CA GLU A 459 -24.16 8.33 -26.44
C GLU A 459 -25.69 8.25 -26.47
N ALA A 460 -26.30 7.57 -25.49
CA ALA A 460 -27.73 7.29 -25.48
C ALA A 460 -28.47 7.88 -24.27
N ASP A 461 -27.84 7.87 -23.09
CA ASP A 461 -28.41 8.43 -21.86
C ASP A 461 -27.32 9.04 -20.98
N LEU A 462 -27.15 10.37 -21.07
CA LEU A 462 -26.17 11.14 -20.31
C LEU A 462 -26.42 11.12 -18.79
N GLY A 463 -27.64 10.76 -18.36
CA GLY A 463 -27.99 10.59 -16.96
C GLY A 463 -27.71 9.19 -16.41
N PHE A 464 -27.32 8.24 -17.27
CA PHE A 464 -27.08 6.87 -16.85
C PHE A 464 -25.85 6.77 -15.93
N PRO A 465 -25.96 6.12 -14.75
CA PRO A 465 -24.85 6.03 -13.82
C PRO A 465 -23.72 5.18 -14.39
N VAL A 466 -22.51 5.74 -14.37
CA VAL A 466 -21.28 5.04 -14.78
C VAL A 466 -20.44 4.71 -13.56
N TYR A 467 -19.91 3.49 -13.55
CA TYR A 467 -19.04 2.97 -12.51
C TYR A 467 -17.84 2.29 -13.18
N TRP A 468 -16.71 2.26 -12.47
CA TRP A 468 -15.41 1.87 -12.99
C TRP A 468 -14.79 0.77 -12.15
#